data_AF-A0A8S0H2J2-F1
#
_entry.id   AF-A0A8S0H2J2-F1
#
_cell.length_a   1.000
_cell.length_b   1.000
_cell.length_c   1.000
_cell.angle_alpha   90.00
_cell.angle_beta   90.00
_cell.angle_gamma   90.00
#
_symmetry.space_group_name_H-M   'P 1'
#
loop_
_entity.id
_entity.type
_entity.pdbx_description
1 polymer ?
#
loop_
_entity_poly.entity_id
_entity_poly.type
_entity_poly.pdbx_seq_one_letter_code
_entity_poly.pdbx_strand_id
1 'polypeptide(L)'
;MTLTTGVTDLETIWDHLFNELGFAEVGFAPVTSGDISSFNLSSEELIEVFASMKRLGRRYLAAALEHRNIGFSNLHQLITDIHEGHKKALPCGAGLKMLAVDHKGELNLCHRFTGSSLPTFGNVHDGGVKQMELNDFLSQRLDRTNTGCDSCRIRNLCSGGCYHESYARYGDPAHPTYHYCELMRDWVDFGIEVYSRIMAHNPAFISSYITPRKAH
;
A
#
# COMPACT_ATOMS: atom_id res chain seq x y z
N MET A 1 5.99 10.25 -1.21
CA MET A 1 6.26 10.99 0.04
C MET A 1 5.76 10.19 1.23
N THR A 2 6.51 10.21 2.33
CA THR A 2 6.11 9.62 3.61
C THR A 2 5.51 10.70 4.51
N LEU A 3 4.33 10.44 5.08
CA LEU A 3 3.60 11.39 5.94
C LEU A 3 3.80 11.03 7.41
N THR A 4 4.22 12.00 8.20
CA THR A 4 4.46 11.87 9.65
C THR A 4 3.53 12.80 10.43
N THR A 5 3.51 12.64 11.75
CA THR A 5 2.82 13.55 12.69
C THR A 5 2.99 15.02 12.29
N GLY A 6 1.88 15.77 12.30
CA GLY A 6 1.83 17.18 11.92
C GLY A 6 1.84 17.47 10.41
N VAL A 7 2.02 16.46 9.55
CA VAL A 7 2.09 16.60 8.09
C VAL A 7 0.99 15.76 7.43
N THR A 8 -0.24 16.30 7.40
CA THR A 8 -1.44 15.60 6.91
C THR A 8 -2.14 16.29 5.73
N ASP A 9 -1.65 17.46 5.30
CA ASP A 9 -2.21 18.20 4.17
C ASP A 9 -1.62 17.74 2.82
N LEU A 10 -2.23 16.69 2.26
CA LEU A 10 -1.82 16.12 0.98
C LEU A 10 -2.07 17.06 -0.20
N GLU A 11 -3.07 17.94 -0.14
CA GLU A 11 -3.40 18.81 -1.28
C GLU A 11 -2.31 19.85 -1.48
N THR A 12 -1.90 20.54 -0.42
CA THR A 12 -0.78 21.49 -0.46
C THR A 12 0.52 20.80 -0.89
N ILE A 13 0.80 19.62 -0.35
CA ILE A 13 2.00 18.86 -0.72
C ILE A 13 1.94 18.44 -2.20
N TRP A 14 0.79 17.95 -2.65
CA TRP A 14 0.60 17.56 -4.04
C TRP A 14 0.75 18.75 -4.98
N ASP A 15 0.16 19.90 -4.65
CA ASP A 15 0.26 21.12 -5.45
C ASP A 15 1.73 21.57 -5.57
N HIS A 16 2.50 21.55 -4.48
CA HIS A 16 3.93 21.85 -4.52
C HIS A 16 4.72 20.86 -5.39
N LEU A 17 4.56 19.55 -5.16
CA LEU A 17 5.35 18.55 -5.88
C LEU A 17 4.94 18.45 -7.35
N PHE A 18 3.65 18.39 -7.65
CA PHE A 18 3.17 18.17 -9.01
C PHE A 18 3.14 19.47 -9.83
N ASN A 19 2.55 20.56 -9.31
CA ASN A 19 2.38 21.79 -10.11
C ASN A 19 3.62 22.69 -10.09
N GLU A 20 4.26 22.86 -8.93
CA GLU A 20 5.39 23.79 -8.81
C GLU A 20 6.72 23.15 -9.22
N LEU A 21 7.00 21.94 -8.74
CA LEU A 21 8.23 21.22 -9.06
C LEU A 21 8.15 20.35 -10.31
N GLY A 22 6.94 20.03 -10.81
CA GLY A 22 6.75 19.32 -12.06
C GLY A 22 6.98 17.81 -11.99
N PHE A 23 6.81 17.17 -10.82
CA PHE A 23 6.85 15.70 -10.73
C PHE A 23 5.72 15.08 -11.55
N ALA A 24 6.02 14.04 -12.34
CA ALA A 24 5.02 13.36 -13.18
C ALA A 24 3.97 12.62 -12.37
N GLU A 25 4.32 12.12 -11.18
CA GLU A 25 3.41 11.49 -10.25
C GLU A 25 3.84 11.68 -8.79
N VAL A 26 2.87 11.68 -7.90
CA VAL A 26 3.04 11.86 -6.46
C VAL A 26 2.19 10.83 -5.73
N GLY A 27 2.86 9.97 -4.97
CA GLY A 27 2.24 9.02 -4.05
C GLY A 27 2.52 9.37 -2.59
N PHE A 28 1.63 8.98 -1.70
CA PHE A 28 1.67 9.23 -0.27
C PHE A 28 1.62 7.92 0.51
N ALA A 29 2.46 7.81 1.55
CA ALA A 29 2.50 6.67 2.45
C ALA A 29 2.44 7.17 3.92
N PRO A 30 1.36 6.92 4.66
CA PRO A 30 1.27 7.29 6.07
C PRO A 30 2.20 6.42 6.93
N VAL A 31 2.92 7.03 7.86
CA VAL A 31 3.67 6.29 8.90
C VAL A 31 2.70 5.88 9.99
N THR A 32 2.37 4.59 10.02
CA THR A 32 1.46 4.02 11.03
C THR A 32 2.19 3.23 12.12
N SER A 33 3.44 2.80 11.86
CA SER A 33 4.33 2.24 12.87
C SER A 33 5.81 2.38 12.46
N GLY A 34 6.52 3.27 13.15
CA GLY A 34 7.97 3.42 13.09
C GLY A 34 8.57 3.35 14.50
N ASP A 35 9.88 3.07 14.56
CA ASP A 35 10.65 2.95 15.80
C ASP A 35 10.66 4.24 16.61
N ILE A 36 10.49 5.38 15.93
CA ILE A 36 10.42 6.71 16.54
C ILE A 36 8.95 7.09 16.68
N SER A 37 8.40 6.86 17.87
CA SER A 37 6.98 7.11 18.16
C SER A 37 6.51 8.54 17.87
N SER A 38 7.41 9.53 17.95
CA SER A 38 7.09 10.94 17.66
C SER A 38 6.82 11.25 16.19
N PHE A 39 7.12 10.33 15.27
CA PHE A 39 6.78 10.46 13.85
C PHE A 39 5.54 9.65 13.45
N ASN A 40 5.04 8.80 14.35
CA ASN A 40 3.89 7.96 14.07
C ASN A 40 2.60 8.79 14.12
N LEU A 41 1.81 8.69 13.06
CA LEU A 41 0.50 9.33 13.02
C LEU A 41 -0.38 8.77 14.14
N SER A 42 -1.03 9.68 14.86
CA SER A 42 -2.15 9.33 15.74
C SER A 42 -3.32 8.73 14.94
N SER A 43 -4.27 8.11 15.63
CA SER A 43 -5.48 7.60 14.99
C SER A 43 -6.26 8.72 14.29
N GLU A 44 -6.33 9.89 14.91
CA GLU A 44 -7.00 11.08 14.39
C GLU A 44 -6.30 11.63 13.15
N GLU A 45 -4.97 11.72 13.17
CA GLU A 45 -4.20 12.15 12.00
C GLU A 45 -4.28 11.15 10.85
N LEU A 46 -4.33 9.85 11.15
CA LEU A 46 -4.50 8.83 10.11
C LEU A 46 -5.88 8.98 9.45
N ILE A 47 -6.93 9.21 10.22
CA ILE A 47 -8.27 9.53 9.68
C ILE A 47 -8.20 10.75 8.77
N GLU A 48 -7.50 11.82 9.19
CA GLU A 48 -7.36 13.03 8.38
C GLU A 48 -6.55 12.79 7.10
N VAL A 49 -5.48 11.99 7.15
CA VAL A 49 -4.73 11.60 5.93
C VAL A 49 -5.64 10.92 4.93
N PHE A 50 -6.46 9.95 5.35
CA PHE A 50 -7.40 9.28 4.45
C PHE A 50 -8.49 10.23 3.94
N ALA A 51 -8.97 11.16 4.77
CA ALA A 51 -9.91 12.21 4.34
C ALA A 51 -9.29 13.12 3.27
N SER A 52 -8.03 13.50 3.46
CA SER A 52 -7.22 14.31 2.54
C SER A 52 -6.93 13.58 1.23
N MET A 53 -6.60 12.28 1.30
CA MET A 53 -6.50 11.41 0.11
C MET A 53 -7.80 11.39 -0.69
N LYS A 54 -8.97 11.34 -0.04
CA LYS A 54 -10.27 11.41 -0.73
C LYS A 54 -10.55 12.80 -1.31
N ARG A 55 -10.11 13.90 -0.69
CA ARG A 55 -10.20 15.26 -1.28
C ARG A 55 -9.40 15.34 -2.56
N LEU A 56 -8.12 14.95 -2.54
CA LEU A 56 -7.28 14.88 -3.74
C LEU A 56 -7.84 13.88 -4.77
N GLY A 57 -8.43 12.78 -4.32
CA GLY A 57 -9.10 11.81 -5.20
C GLY A 57 -10.32 12.38 -5.93
N ARG A 58 -11.07 13.31 -5.31
CA ARG A 58 -12.16 14.03 -5.99
C ARG A 58 -11.62 14.98 -7.05
N ARG A 59 -10.50 15.65 -6.80
CA ARG A 59 -9.77 16.45 -7.82
C ARG A 59 -9.31 15.56 -8.98
N TYR A 60 -8.78 14.37 -8.67
CA TYR A 60 -8.40 13.37 -9.68
C TYR A 60 -9.58 12.96 -10.55
N LEU A 61 -10.74 12.66 -9.95
CA LEU A 61 -11.95 12.32 -10.70
C LEU A 61 -12.37 13.46 -11.62
N ALA A 62 -12.45 14.69 -11.12
CA ALA A 62 -12.84 15.85 -11.95
C ALA A 62 -11.90 16.03 -13.15
N ALA A 63 -10.58 15.96 -12.92
CA ALA A 63 -9.59 16.02 -13.99
C ALA A 63 -9.70 14.85 -14.98
N ALA A 64 -9.93 13.62 -14.48
CA ALA A 64 -10.11 12.45 -15.32
C ALA A 64 -11.35 12.57 -16.22
N LEU A 65 -12.43 13.17 -15.74
CA LEU A 65 -13.62 13.46 -16.56
C LEU A 65 -13.35 14.50 -17.66
N GLU A 66 -12.41 15.42 -17.43
CA GLU A 66 -11.88 16.35 -18.43
C GLU A 66 -10.76 15.74 -19.30
N HIS A 67 -10.53 14.42 -19.19
CA HIS A 67 -9.47 13.69 -19.89
C HIS A 67 -8.05 14.18 -19.55
N ARG A 68 -7.83 14.65 -18.32
CA ARG A 68 -6.53 15.06 -17.78
C ARG A 68 -6.08 14.11 -16.67
N ASN A 69 -4.80 13.75 -16.66
CA ASN A 69 -4.19 13.02 -15.56
C ASN A 69 -3.39 13.98 -14.66
N ILE A 70 -3.62 13.89 -13.35
CA ILE A 70 -2.97 14.74 -12.35
C ILE A 70 -1.94 13.96 -11.49
N GLY A 71 -1.50 12.80 -11.94
CA GLY A 71 -0.37 12.09 -11.32
C GLY A 71 -0.57 11.69 -9.86
N PHE A 72 -1.80 11.51 -9.37
CA PHE A 72 -2.03 11.03 -8.00
C PHE A 72 -1.85 9.50 -7.93
N SER A 73 -0.63 9.05 -7.61
CA SER A 73 -0.23 7.64 -7.77
C SER A 73 -1.08 6.65 -6.95
N ASN A 74 -1.50 7.00 -5.73
CA ASN A 74 -2.26 6.07 -4.88
C ASN A 74 -3.59 5.67 -5.51
N LEU A 75 -4.36 6.65 -6.00
CA LEU A 75 -5.66 6.39 -6.63
C LEU A 75 -5.48 5.81 -8.04
N HIS A 76 -4.49 6.30 -8.77
CA HIS A 76 -4.14 5.77 -10.08
C HIS A 76 -3.84 4.26 -10.01
N GLN A 77 -3.00 3.84 -9.06
CA GLN A 77 -2.68 2.41 -8.87
C GLN A 77 -3.88 1.59 -8.42
N LEU A 78 -4.74 2.13 -7.54
CA LEU A 78 -5.97 1.44 -7.14
C LEU A 78 -6.91 1.22 -8.34
N ILE A 79 -7.05 2.22 -9.21
CA ILE A 79 -7.85 2.09 -10.44
C ILE A 79 -7.21 1.06 -11.38
N THR A 80 -5.89 1.04 -11.53
CA THR A 80 -5.18 -0.01 -12.29
C THR A 80 -5.50 -1.39 -11.74
N ASP A 81 -5.37 -1.60 -10.43
CA ASP A 81 -5.64 -2.90 -9.79
C ASP A 81 -7.10 -3.36 -10.01
N ILE A 82 -8.06 -2.44 -9.96
CA ILE A 82 -9.47 -2.73 -10.22
C ILE A 82 -9.69 -3.06 -11.71
N HIS A 83 -9.15 -2.25 -12.62
CA HIS A 83 -9.37 -2.38 -14.05
C HIS A 83 -8.75 -3.66 -14.63
N GLU A 84 -7.53 -3.99 -14.19
CA GLU A 84 -6.82 -5.20 -14.63
C GLU A 84 -7.28 -6.46 -13.89
N GLY A 85 -8.16 -6.33 -12.90
CA GLY A 85 -8.65 -7.46 -12.10
C GLY A 85 -7.55 -8.08 -11.24
N HIS A 86 -6.59 -7.28 -10.77
CA HIS A 86 -5.50 -7.76 -9.93
C HIS A 86 -6.04 -8.36 -8.62
N LYS A 87 -5.74 -9.64 -8.43
CA LYS A 87 -6.06 -10.38 -7.21
C LYS A 87 -4.78 -10.64 -6.42
N LYS A 88 -4.59 -9.89 -5.34
CA LYS A 88 -3.46 -10.07 -4.43
C LYS A 88 -3.72 -11.25 -3.48
N ALA A 89 -2.91 -12.31 -3.60
CA ALA A 89 -2.88 -13.38 -2.60
C ALA A 89 -2.21 -12.89 -1.31
N LEU A 90 -1.11 -12.16 -1.47
CA LEU A 90 -0.28 -11.56 -0.43
C LEU A 90 -0.19 -10.04 -0.65
N PRO A 91 0.02 -9.24 0.42
CA PRO A 91 -0.05 -7.78 0.37
C PRO A 91 1.11 -7.13 -0.41
N CYS A 92 2.26 -7.80 -0.52
CA CYS A 92 3.42 -7.32 -1.27
C CYS A 92 4.35 -8.49 -1.68
N GLY A 93 5.45 -8.18 -2.37
CA GLY A 93 6.43 -9.18 -2.81
C GLY A 93 7.38 -9.71 -1.74
N ALA A 94 7.34 -9.15 -0.52
CA ALA A 94 8.19 -9.54 0.60
C ALA A 94 8.03 -11.02 0.92
N GLY A 95 9.15 -11.74 1.02
CA GLY A 95 9.20 -13.18 1.24
C GLY A 95 8.83 -14.05 0.04
N LEU A 96 8.25 -13.50 -1.04
CA LEU A 96 7.85 -14.28 -2.22
C LEU A 96 8.85 -14.16 -3.37
N LYS A 97 9.09 -12.93 -3.84
CA LYS A 97 10.03 -12.61 -4.92
C LYS A 97 11.06 -11.56 -4.51
N MET A 98 11.01 -11.15 -3.25
CA MET A 98 11.84 -10.09 -2.68
C MET A 98 12.19 -10.44 -1.24
N LEU A 99 13.48 -10.43 -0.93
CA LEU A 99 14.02 -10.46 0.42
C LEU A 99 15.02 -9.30 0.54
N ALA A 100 15.16 -8.75 1.74
CA ALA A 100 16.21 -7.78 2.05
C ALA A 100 17.43 -8.50 2.63
N VAL A 101 18.62 -8.05 2.23
CA VAL A 101 19.89 -8.51 2.79
C VAL A 101 20.41 -7.41 3.70
N ASP A 102 20.74 -7.73 4.95
CA ASP A 102 21.37 -6.77 5.84
C ASP A 102 22.91 -6.79 5.77
N HIS A 103 23.56 -5.96 6.59
CA HIS A 103 25.01 -5.80 6.58
C HIS A 103 25.80 -7.05 7.04
N LYS A 104 25.14 -8.05 7.64
CA LYS A 104 25.72 -9.34 8.03
C LYS A 104 25.42 -10.44 7.01
N GLY A 105 24.70 -10.10 5.94
CA GLY A 105 24.23 -11.05 4.95
C GLY A 105 22.93 -11.76 5.33
N GLU A 106 22.26 -11.37 6.41
CA GLU A 106 21.03 -12.03 6.87
C GLU A 106 19.84 -11.63 6.00
N LEU A 107 18.99 -12.62 5.72
CA LEU A 107 17.82 -12.48 4.86
C LEU A 107 16.57 -12.13 5.66
N ASN A 108 15.98 -10.98 5.35
CA ASN A 108 14.81 -10.41 6.01
C ASN A 108 13.64 -10.31 5.01
N LEU A 109 12.39 -10.29 5.50
CA LEU A 109 11.20 -10.23 4.61
C LEU A 109 11.21 -8.99 3.71
N CYS A 110 11.56 -7.83 4.26
CA CYS A 110 11.76 -6.58 3.52
C CYS A 110 12.73 -5.68 4.27
N HIS A 111 13.08 -4.54 3.66
CA HIS A 111 14.03 -3.59 4.24
C HIS A 111 13.61 -3.08 5.63
N ARG A 112 12.31 -3.07 5.97
CA ARG A 112 11.85 -2.62 7.29
C ARG A 112 12.11 -3.64 8.41
N PHE A 113 12.35 -4.91 8.08
CA PHE A 113 12.65 -5.94 9.08
C PHE A 113 14.14 -6.04 9.43
N THR A 114 15.03 -5.40 8.67
CA THR A 114 16.47 -5.43 8.97
C THR A 114 16.72 -4.81 10.33
N GLY A 115 17.40 -5.52 11.23
CA GLY A 115 17.65 -5.06 12.60
C GLY A 115 16.50 -5.29 13.59
N SER A 116 15.38 -5.87 13.13
CA SER A 116 14.31 -6.31 14.02
C SER A 116 14.66 -7.60 14.76
N SER A 117 13.89 -7.95 15.79
CA SER A 117 14.02 -9.23 16.51
C SER A 117 13.35 -10.41 15.81
N LEU A 118 12.76 -10.22 14.62
CA LEU A 118 12.14 -11.32 13.88
C LEU A 118 13.23 -12.31 13.41
N PRO A 119 13.03 -13.63 13.56
CA PRO A 119 13.97 -14.61 13.01
C PRO A 119 14.20 -14.40 11.50
N THR A 120 15.45 -14.49 11.08
CA THR A 120 15.86 -14.30 9.69
C THR A 120 15.63 -15.56 8.85
N PHE A 121 15.36 -15.36 7.57
CA PHE A 121 15.03 -16.40 6.59
C PHE A 121 16.26 -16.90 5.83
N GLY A 122 17.43 -16.87 6.48
CA GLY A 122 18.68 -17.39 5.95
C GLY A 122 19.81 -16.36 5.87
N ASN A 123 20.89 -16.70 5.19
CA ASN A 123 22.06 -15.83 5.02
C ASN A 123 22.70 -16.05 3.64
N VAL A 124 23.10 -14.98 2.96
CA VAL A 124 23.71 -15.05 1.62
C VAL A 124 25.10 -15.70 1.61
N HIS A 125 25.78 -15.73 2.74
CA HIS A 125 27.09 -16.37 2.92
C HIS A 125 26.99 -17.79 3.48
N ASP A 126 25.87 -18.14 4.12
CA ASP A 126 25.71 -19.42 4.82
C ASP A 126 24.32 -20.02 4.56
N GLY A 127 24.27 -21.05 3.70
CA GLY A 127 23.06 -21.84 3.44
C GLY A 127 22.00 -21.18 2.55
N GLY A 128 22.10 -19.88 2.26
CA GLY A 128 21.15 -19.17 1.40
C GLY A 128 19.79 -19.00 2.07
N VAL A 129 18.71 -19.14 1.30
CA VAL A 129 17.33 -18.96 1.79
C VAL A 129 16.87 -20.20 2.58
N LYS A 130 16.34 -19.98 3.79
CA LYS A 130 15.62 -20.96 4.60
C LYS A 130 14.21 -21.19 4.04
N GLN A 131 14.14 -22.03 3.00
CA GLN A 131 12.92 -22.21 2.19
C GLN A 131 11.73 -22.74 3.01
N MET A 132 11.96 -23.64 3.96
CA MET A 132 10.88 -24.22 4.76
C MET A 132 10.21 -23.15 5.62
N GLU A 133 10.99 -22.42 6.42
CA GLU A 133 10.52 -21.37 7.31
C GLU A 133 9.85 -20.22 6.54
N LEU A 134 10.38 -19.88 5.36
CA LEU A 134 9.79 -18.86 4.51
C LEU A 134 8.43 -19.32 3.95
N ASN A 135 8.35 -20.56 3.46
CA ASN A 135 7.10 -21.13 2.95
C ASN A 135 6.05 -21.29 4.05
N ASP A 136 6.46 -21.63 5.27
CA ASP A 136 5.57 -21.70 6.43
C ASP A 136 4.99 -20.33 6.75
N PHE A 137 5.82 -19.28 6.81
CA PHE A 137 5.36 -17.91 6.99
C PHE A 137 4.38 -17.47 5.89
N LEU A 138 4.71 -17.72 4.62
CA LEU A 138 3.85 -17.37 3.50
C LEU A 138 2.51 -18.13 3.55
N SER A 139 2.54 -19.41 3.90
CA SER A 139 1.33 -20.24 4.05
C SER A 139 0.43 -19.71 5.16
N GLN A 140 1.01 -19.31 6.29
CA GLN A 140 0.28 -18.68 7.39
C GLN A 140 -0.36 -17.34 6.96
N ARG A 141 0.35 -16.51 6.17
CA ARG A 141 -0.22 -15.25 5.64
C ARG A 141 -1.30 -15.47 4.57
N LEU A 142 -1.21 -16.56 3.82
CA LEU A 142 -2.20 -16.93 2.80
C LEU A 142 -3.49 -17.43 3.44
N ASP A 143 -3.39 -18.13 4.57
CA ASP A 143 -4.56 -18.59 5.32
C ASP A 143 -5.29 -17.41 5.98
N ARG A 144 -6.54 -17.23 5.59
CA ARG A 144 -7.42 -16.18 6.11
C ARG A 144 -8.50 -16.75 7.03
N THR A 145 -8.53 -18.06 7.21
CA THR A 145 -9.56 -18.76 7.98
C THR A 145 -9.63 -18.21 9.40
N ASN A 146 -10.84 -18.02 9.93
CA ASN A 146 -11.07 -17.47 11.28
C ASN A 146 -10.49 -16.06 11.51
N THR A 147 -10.17 -15.31 10.46
CA THR A 147 -9.77 -13.90 10.56
C THR A 147 -10.87 -12.97 10.02
N GLY A 148 -10.81 -11.68 10.36
CA GLY A 148 -11.66 -10.67 9.74
C GLY A 148 -11.40 -10.48 8.23
N CYS A 149 -10.36 -11.11 7.66
CA CYS A 149 -10.05 -11.06 6.24
C CYS A 149 -10.80 -12.11 5.41
N ASP A 150 -11.31 -13.19 6.02
CA ASP A 150 -12.02 -14.26 5.31
C ASP A 150 -13.22 -13.69 4.55
N SER A 151 -14.08 -12.92 5.22
CA SER A 151 -15.28 -12.31 4.62
C SER A 151 -15.11 -10.86 4.14
N CYS A 152 -13.89 -10.31 4.20
CA CYS A 152 -13.66 -8.89 3.89
C CYS A 152 -13.83 -8.57 2.40
N ARG A 153 -14.63 -7.54 2.08
CA ARG A 153 -14.91 -7.12 0.69
C ARG A 153 -13.68 -6.68 -0.10
N ILE A 154 -12.63 -6.19 0.59
CA ILE A 154 -11.38 -5.73 -0.04
C ILE A 154 -10.24 -6.75 0.07
N ARG A 155 -10.52 -7.99 0.49
CA ARG A 155 -9.50 -9.02 0.80
C ARG A 155 -8.51 -9.29 -0.33
N ASN A 156 -8.90 -9.08 -1.58
CA ASN A 156 -8.06 -9.30 -2.75
C ASN A 156 -7.28 -8.06 -3.22
N LEU A 157 -7.54 -6.89 -2.62
CA LEU A 157 -6.83 -5.63 -2.90
C LEU A 157 -5.88 -5.26 -1.75
N CYS A 158 -6.23 -5.61 -0.52
CA CYS A 158 -5.47 -5.32 0.70
C CYS A 158 -4.68 -6.54 1.23
N SER A 159 -5.23 -7.75 1.12
CA SER A 159 -4.56 -9.02 1.49
C SER A 159 -3.97 -9.05 2.91
N GLY A 160 -4.67 -8.45 3.88
CA GLY A 160 -4.27 -8.45 5.29
C GLY A 160 -3.24 -7.39 5.69
N GLY A 161 -2.86 -6.51 4.76
CA GLY A 161 -1.99 -5.36 5.01
C GLY A 161 -0.51 -5.71 5.24
N CYS A 162 0.31 -4.68 5.49
CA CYS A 162 1.76 -4.81 5.53
C CYS A 162 2.25 -5.68 6.71
N TYR A 163 3.17 -6.62 6.43
CA TYR A 163 3.75 -7.48 7.47
C TYR A 163 4.48 -6.69 8.55
N HIS A 164 5.24 -5.66 8.15
CA HIS A 164 6.00 -4.86 9.10
C HIS A 164 5.06 -4.04 10.00
N GLU A 165 4.01 -3.45 9.44
CA GLU A 165 3.01 -2.73 10.23
C GLU A 165 2.32 -3.63 11.25
N SER A 166 2.06 -4.88 10.86
CA SER A 166 1.53 -5.87 11.79
C SER A 166 2.55 -6.19 12.89
N TYR A 167 3.80 -6.48 12.51
CA TYR A 167 4.84 -6.84 13.45
C TYR A 167 5.12 -5.74 14.47
N ALA A 168 5.30 -4.50 14.01
CA ALA A 168 5.59 -3.37 14.89
C ALA A 168 4.45 -3.07 15.87
N ARG A 169 3.19 -3.40 15.52
CA ARG A 169 2.02 -3.12 16.36
C ARG A 169 1.59 -4.29 17.25
N TYR A 170 1.72 -5.52 16.75
CA TYR A 170 1.17 -6.72 17.39
C TYR A 170 2.25 -7.73 17.80
N GLY A 171 3.52 -7.50 17.43
CA GLY A 171 4.62 -8.45 17.64
C GLY A 171 4.57 -9.66 16.70
N ASP A 172 3.63 -9.70 15.76
CA ASP A 172 3.40 -10.83 14.85
C ASP A 172 3.24 -10.32 13.40
N PRO A 173 4.17 -10.66 12.47
CA PRO A 173 4.03 -10.29 11.07
C PRO A 173 2.88 -11.04 10.37
N ALA A 174 2.39 -12.13 10.97
CA ALA A 174 1.30 -12.95 10.47
C ALA A 174 -0.10 -12.44 10.83
N HIS A 175 -0.21 -11.53 11.80
CA HIS A 175 -1.47 -10.94 12.19
C HIS A 175 -2.00 -9.92 11.14
N PRO A 176 -3.31 -9.83 10.87
CA PRO A 176 -3.83 -8.80 9.97
C PRO A 176 -3.71 -7.38 10.57
N THR A 177 -3.52 -6.37 9.73
CA THR A 177 -3.39 -4.97 10.20
C THR A 177 -4.75 -4.34 10.53
N TYR A 178 -5.36 -4.70 11.66
CA TYR A 178 -6.72 -4.27 12.00
C TYR A 178 -6.88 -2.77 12.27
N HIS A 179 -5.85 -2.12 12.79
CA HIS A 179 -5.93 -0.73 13.24
C HIS A 179 -6.31 0.30 12.15
N TYR A 180 -6.12 0.00 10.87
CA TYR A 180 -6.57 0.85 9.75
C TYR A 180 -7.51 0.13 8.78
N CYS A 181 -8.05 -1.04 9.16
CA CYS A 181 -8.89 -1.83 8.24
C CYS A 181 -10.10 -1.07 7.72
N GLU A 182 -10.81 -0.33 8.58
CA GLU A 182 -11.98 0.45 8.14
C GLU A 182 -11.58 1.59 7.21
N LEU A 183 -10.48 2.29 7.49
CA LEU A 183 -9.97 3.35 6.62
C LEU A 183 -9.59 2.82 5.23
N MET A 184 -8.94 1.66 5.18
CA MET A 184 -8.60 1.01 3.90
C MET A 184 -9.85 0.52 3.15
N ARG A 185 -10.87 0.04 3.85
CA ARG A 185 -12.15 -0.34 3.23
C ARG A 185 -12.86 0.87 2.63
N ASP A 186 -12.96 1.96 3.38
CA ASP A 186 -13.52 3.22 2.91
C ASP A 186 -12.73 3.81 1.72
N TRP A 187 -11.40 3.74 1.75
CA TRP A 187 -10.55 4.15 0.62
C TRP A 187 -10.80 3.34 -0.64
N VAL A 188 -10.91 2.02 -0.52
CA VAL A 188 -11.17 1.13 -1.67
C VAL A 188 -12.59 1.35 -2.20
N ASP A 189 -13.59 1.51 -1.34
CA ASP A 189 -14.96 1.82 -1.75
C ASP A 189 -15.01 3.13 -2.54
N PHE A 190 -14.31 4.17 -2.05
CA PHE A 190 -14.15 5.43 -2.77
C PHE A 190 -13.45 5.25 -4.12
N GLY A 191 -12.39 4.43 -4.19
CA GLY A 191 -11.71 4.14 -5.45
C GLY A 191 -12.59 3.40 -6.47
N ILE A 192 -13.43 2.47 -6.01
CA ILE A 192 -14.43 1.80 -6.84
C ILE A 192 -15.43 2.81 -7.38
N GLU A 193 -15.93 3.72 -6.54
CA GLU A 193 -16.83 4.80 -6.98
C GLU A 193 -16.19 5.66 -8.07
N VAL A 194 -14.94 6.11 -7.86
CA VAL A 194 -14.19 6.90 -8.85
C VAL A 194 -14.02 6.13 -10.15
N TYR A 195 -13.59 4.87 -10.08
CA TYR A 195 -13.44 4.01 -11.25
C TYR A 195 -14.74 3.87 -12.04
N SER A 196 -15.85 3.56 -11.35
CA SER A 196 -17.16 3.43 -11.97
C SER A 196 -17.62 4.72 -12.65
N ARG A 197 -17.39 5.88 -12.02
CA ARG A 197 -17.75 7.19 -12.61
C ARG A 197 -16.91 7.50 -13.85
N ILE A 198 -15.59 7.22 -13.83
CA ILE A 198 -14.71 7.40 -15.00
C ILE A 198 -15.16 6.47 -16.13
N MET A 199 -15.39 5.19 -15.85
CA MET A 199 -15.85 4.23 -16.86
C MET A 199 -17.19 4.62 -17.50
N ALA A 200 -18.11 5.20 -16.72
CA ALA A 200 -19.42 5.60 -17.21
C ALA A 200 -19.39 6.87 -18.09
N HIS A 201 -18.48 7.81 -17.82
CA HIS A 201 -18.52 9.15 -18.44
C HIS A 201 -17.30 9.45 -19.34
N ASN A 202 -16.15 8.84 -19.09
CA ASN A 202 -14.93 8.99 -19.88
C ASN A 202 -14.09 7.70 -19.87
N PRO A 203 -14.58 6.58 -20.44
CA PRO A 203 -13.84 5.32 -20.49
C PRO A 203 -12.52 5.43 -21.26
N ALA A 204 -12.42 6.38 -22.20
CA ALA A 204 -11.18 6.65 -22.94
C ALA A 204 -10.01 7.05 -22.01
N PHE A 205 -10.29 7.66 -20.86
CA PHE A 205 -9.25 7.97 -19.86
C PHE A 205 -8.48 6.71 -19.44
N ILE A 206 -9.18 5.59 -19.25
CA ILE A 206 -8.57 4.33 -18.81
C ILE A 206 -7.61 3.80 -19.88
N SER A 207 -8.04 3.78 -21.14
CA SER A 207 -7.16 3.36 -22.24
C SER A 207 -5.97 4.30 -22.45
N SER A 208 -6.14 5.61 -22.23
CA SER A 208 -5.09 6.61 -22.47
C SER A 208 -4.07 6.71 -21.34
N TYR A 209 -4.47 6.44 -20.09
CA TYR A 209 -3.64 6.74 -18.92
C TYR A 209 -3.45 5.55 -17.95
N ILE A 210 -4.34 4.56 -17.92
CA ILE A 210 -4.25 3.42 -16.98
C ILE A 210 -3.64 2.20 -17.67
N THR A 211 -4.20 1.76 -18.80
CA THR A 211 -3.72 0.59 -19.56
C THR A 211 -2.31 0.71 -20.18
N PRO A 212 -1.76 1.90 -20.54
CA PRO A 212 -0.47 2.00 -21.23
C PRO A 212 0.75 1.50 -20.45
N ARG A 213 0.61 1.17 -19.16
CA ARG A 213 1.71 0.63 -18.34
C ARG A 213 2.17 -0.78 -18.74
N LYS A 214 1.56 -1.41 -19.76
CA LYS A 214 2.11 -2.61 -20.39
C LYS A 214 3.35 -2.23 -21.20
N ALA A 215 4.51 -2.28 -20.55
CA ALA A 215 5.78 -2.44 -21.28
C ALA A 215 5.66 -3.70 -22.15
N HIS A 216 5.83 -3.52 -23.46
CA HIS A 216 6.03 -4.62 -24.40
C HIS A 216 7.33 -5.37 -24.11
#